data_AF-A0A8S0GZZ4-F1
#
_entry.id   AF-A0A8S0GZZ4-F1
#
_cell.length_a   1.000
_cell.length_b   1.000
_cell.length_c   1.000
_cell.angle_alpha   90.00
_cell.angle_beta   90.00
_cell.angle_gamma   90.00
#
_symmetry.space_group_name_H-M   'P 1'
#
loop_
_entity.id
_entity.type
_entity.pdbx_description
1 polymer ?
#
loop_
_entity_poly.entity_id
_entity_poly.type
_entity_poly.pdbx_seq_one_letter_code
_entity_poly.pdbx_strand_id
1 'polypeptide(L)'
;MAALVVLIVRSIVSPLRETVHAMANIASGESDLTRSLDTHGQDEVTELARHFNGFTAKLRGVVMQLQSSAAALEQSSSELGSNANDAQERSQQQSQQMEQVAAAISQVTSAVQDVARNAEHAATEVREAEAQAQQARSTSTAACSRSTSFR
;
A
#
# COMPACT_ATOMS: atom_id res chain seq x y z
N MET A 1 1.32 -13.75 -76.50
CA MET A 1 2.41 -13.70 -75.50
C MET A 1 2.23 -12.53 -74.53
N ALA A 2 2.34 -11.27 -74.96
CA ALA A 2 2.21 -10.12 -74.07
C ALA A 2 0.89 -10.06 -73.26
N ALA A 3 -0.25 -10.38 -73.87
CA ALA A 3 -1.54 -10.42 -73.18
C ALA A 3 -1.61 -11.48 -72.05
N LEU A 4 -0.99 -12.65 -72.26
CA LEU A 4 -0.91 -13.71 -71.26
C LEU A 4 -0.05 -13.29 -70.06
N VAL A 5 1.09 -12.63 -70.35
CA VAL A 5 1.98 -12.09 -69.32
C VAL A 5 1.26 -11.03 -68.49
N VAL A 6 0.53 -10.11 -69.14
CA VAL A 6 -0.25 -9.07 -68.44
C VAL A 6 -1.33 -9.70 -67.54
N LEU A 7 -1.99 -10.77 -67.98
CA LEU A 7 -2.97 -11.50 -67.17
C LEU A 7 -2.34 -12.11 -65.92
N ILE A 8 -1.24 -12.87 -66.07
CA ILE A 8 -0.53 -13.50 -64.93
C ILE A 8 -0.02 -12.45 -63.94
N VAL A 9 0.51 -11.33 -64.44
CA VAL A 9 1.00 -10.24 -63.58
C VAL A 9 -0.15 -9.66 -62.75
N ARG A 10 -1.32 -9.46 -63.37
CA ARG A 10 -2.49 -8.91 -62.67
C ARG A 10 -3.15 -9.90 -61.71
N SER A 11 -3.26 -11.17 -62.07
CA SER A 11 -3.99 -12.16 -61.28
C SER A 11 -3.15 -12.82 -60.19
N ILE A 12 -1.83 -12.90 -60.32
CA ILE A 12 -0.96 -13.64 -59.39
C ILE A 12 0.15 -12.75 -58.82
N VAL A 13 0.91 -12.04 -59.66
CA VAL A 13 2.10 -11.32 -59.20
C VAL A 13 1.73 -10.10 -58.36
N SER A 14 0.71 -9.35 -58.75
CA SER A 14 0.26 -8.16 -58.00
C SER A 14 -0.24 -8.52 -56.60
N PRO A 15 -1.20 -9.46 -56.43
CA PRO A 15 -1.70 -9.82 -55.10
C PRO A 15 -0.64 -10.46 -54.19
N LEU A 16 0.31 -11.23 -54.76
CA LEU A 16 1.43 -11.77 -53.98
C LEU A 16 2.38 -10.68 -53.49
N ARG A 17 2.68 -9.68 -54.32
CA ARG A 17 3.50 -8.53 -53.88
C ARG A 17 2.82 -7.72 -52.78
N GLU A 18 1.51 -7.54 -52.86
CA GLU A 18 0.72 -6.89 -51.81
C GLU A 18 0.79 -7.68 -50.50
N THR A 19 0.63 -8.99 -50.55
CA THR A 19 0.78 -9.88 -49.37
C THR A 19 2.17 -9.77 -48.75
N VAL A 20 3.23 -9.78 -49.56
CA VAL A 20 4.62 -9.64 -49.08
C VAL A 20 4.84 -8.26 -48.44
N HIS A 21 4.34 -7.19 -49.05
CA HIS A 21 4.42 -5.85 -48.45
C HIS A 21 3.65 -5.76 -47.13
N ALA A 22 2.45 -6.34 -47.07
CA ALA A 22 1.64 -6.35 -45.85
C ALA A 22 2.33 -7.13 -44.72
N MET A 23 2.95 -8.28 -45.01
CA MET A 23 3.76 -9.03 -44.05
C MET A 23 5.02 -8.26 -43.62
N ALA A 24 5.71 -7.59 -44.55
CA ALA A 24 6.88 -6.78 -44.24
C ALA A 24 6.54 -5.61 -43.30
N ASN A 25 5.39 -4.96 -43.49
CA ASN A 25 4.91 -3.88 -42.62
C ASN A 25 4.56 -4.38 -41.21
N ILE A 26 4.04 -5.60 -41.07
CA ILE A 26 3.80 -6.21 -39.76
C ILE A 26 5.15 -6.52 -39.09
N ALA A 27 6.10 -7.07 -39.84
CA ALA A 27 7.42 -7.44 -39.34
C ALA A 27 8.32 -6.24 -38.97
N SER A 28 8.16 -5.07 -39.62
CA SER A 28 8.94 -3.86 -39.32
C SER A 28 8.56 -3.18 -38.01
N GLY A 29 7.48 -3.60 -37.35
CA GLY A 29 7.04 -3.06 -36.06
C GLY A 29 6.17 -1.80 -36.15
N GLU A 30 6.07 -1.16 -37.32
CA GLU A 30 5.13 -0.04 -37.56
C GLU A 30 3.67 -0.51 -37.75
N SER A 31 3.48 -1.83 -37.95
CA SER A 31 2.29 -2.64 -37.63
C SER A 31 0.94 -1.90 -37.71
N ASP A 32 0.65 -1.34 -38.88
CA ASP A 32 -0.72 -0.98 -39.22
C ASP A 32 -1.52 -2.26 -39.48
N LEU A 33 -1.99 -2.87 -38.39
CA LEU A 33 -2.84 -4.04 -38.41
C LEU A 33 -4.24 -3.73 -38.97
N THR A 34 -4.55 -2.51 -39.41
CA THR A 34 -5.87 -2.18 -40.00
C THR A 34 -5.97 -2.57 -41.47
N ARG A 35 -4.83 -2.83 -42.13
CA ARG A 35 -4.76 -3.27 -43.52
C ARG A 35 -5.33 -4.68 -43.69
N SER A 36 -6.10 -4.86 -44.76
CA SER A 36 -6.66 -6.16 -45.18
C SER A 36 -6.29 -6.39 -46.64
N LEU A 37 -5.98 -7.63 -46.99
CA LEU A 37 -5.77 -8.05 -48.37
C LEU A 37 -7.13 -8.32 -49.04
N ASP A 38 -7.19 -8.12 -50.36
CA ASP A 38 -8.38 -8.46 -51.15
C ASP A 38 -8.56 -9.99 -51.19
N THR A 39 -9.81 -10.43 -51.09
CA THR A 39 -10.19 -11.84 -51.06
C THR A 39 -11.16 -12.21 -52.19
N HIS A 40 -11.16 -11.45 -53.29
CA HIS A 40 -11.92 -11.79 -54.50
C HIS A 40 -11.23 -12.89 -55.31
N GLY A 41 -11.85 -14.06 -55.38
CA GLY A 41 -11.36 -15.18 -56.19
C GLY A 41 -11.70 -16.53 -55.55
N GLN A 42 -11.24 -17.61 -56.18
CA GLN A 42 -11.37 -18.98 -55.67
C GLN A 42 -10.06 -19.77 -55.79
N ASP A 43 -8.93 -19.07 -55.91
CA ASP A 43 -7.60 -19.66 -56.04
C ASP A 43 -6.84 -19.66 -54.70
N GLU A 44 -5.66 -20.28 -54.71
CA GLU A 44 -4.77 -20.40 -53.56
C GLU A 44 -4.26 -19.03 -53.08
N VAL A 45 -4.15 -18.04 -53.99
CA VAL A 45 -3.76 -16.67 -53.66
C VAL A 45 -4.85 -15.99 -52.81
N THR A 46 -6.11 -16.23 -53.16
CA THR A 46 -7.28 -15.76 -52.40
C THR A 46 -7.37 -16.44 -51.03
N GLU A 47 -7.05 -17.74 -50.95
CA GLU A 47 -6.99 -18.47 -49.67
C GLU A 47 -5.88 -17.95 -48.74
N LEU A 48 -4.70 -17.64 -49.28
CA LEU A 48 -3.61 -16.99 -48.55
C LEU A 48 -4.04 -15.63 -47.99
N ALA A 49 -4.72 -14.81 -48.79
CA ALA A 49 -5.23 -13.51 -48.35
C ALA A 49 -6.25 -13.65 -47.19
N ARG A 50 -7.15 -14.64 -47.27
CA ARG A 50 -8.09 -14.96 -46.17
C ARG A 50 -7.38 -15.35 -44.88
N HIS A 51 -6.37 -16.23 -44.95
CA HIS A 51 -5.61 -16.64 -43.78
C HIS A 51 -4.79 -15.50 -43.18
N PHE A 52 -4.17 -14.66 -44.01
CA PHE A 52 -3.47 -13.45 -43.58
C PHE A 52 -4.42 -12.51 -42.82
N ASN A 53 -5.60 -12.22 -43.38
CA ASN A 53 -6.59 -11.35 -42.74
C ASN A 53 -7.03 -11.90 -41.37
N GLY A 54 -7.25 -13.22 -41.28
CA GLY A 54 -7.58 -13.90 -40.03
C GLY A 54 -6.47 -13.84 -38.98
N PHE A 55 -5.21 -14.00 -39.40
CA PHE A 55 -4.05 -13.84 -38.53
C PHE A 55 -3.94 -12.41 -37.99
N THR A 56 -4.02 -11.40 -38.86
CA THR A 56 -3.97 -9.98 -38.50
C THR A 56 -5.10 -9.60 -37.55
N ALA A 57 -6.31 -10.13 -37.75
CA ALA A 57 -7.44 -9.92 -36.84
C ALA A 57 -7.17 -10.48 -35.42
N LYS A 58 -6.63 -11.69 -35.32
CA LYS A 58 -6.25 -12.28 -34.02
C LYS A 58 -5.13 -11.48 -33.35
N LEU A 59 -4.11 -11.08 -34.10
CA LEU A 59 -3.02 -10.27 -33.58
C LEU A 59 -3.52 -8.93 -33.04
N ARG A 60 -4.43 -8.26 -33.76
CA ARG A 60 -5.09 -7.04 -33.28
C ARG A 60 -5.85 -7.26 -31.97
N GLY A 61 -6.54 -8.39 -31.84
CA GLY A 61 -7.20 -8.80 -30.60
C GLY A 61 -6.23 -8.92 -29.42
N VAL A 62 -5.07 -9.56 -29.63
CA VAL A 62 -4.02 -9.68 -28.60
C VAL A 62 -3.47 -8.31 -28.21
N VAL A 63 -3.20 -7.43 -29.18
CA VAL A 63 -2.70 -6.07 -28.91
C VAL A 63 -3.71 -5.24 -28.11
N MET A 64 -5.01 -5.32 -28.46
CA MET A 64 -6.06 -4.64 -27.70
C MET A 64 -6.16 -5.17 -26.26
N GLN A 65 -6.08 -6.48 -26.07
CA GLN A 65 -6.07 -7.09 -24.75
C GLN A 65 -4.86 -6.63 -23.93
N LEU A 66 -3.68 -6.56 -24.55
CA LEU A 66 -2.46 -6.10 -23.92
C LEU A 66 -2.56 -4.63 -23.50
N GLN A 67 -3.11 -3.75 -24.36
CA GLN A 67 -3.37 -2.35 -24.01
C GLN A 67 -4.36 -2.23 -22.84
N SER A 68 -5.44 -3.02 -22.84
CA SER A 68 -6.40 -3.06 -21.74
C SER A 68 -5.75 -3.50 -20.42
N SER A 69 -4.93 -4.55 -20.46
CA SER A 69 -4.17 -5.00 -19.29
C SER A 69 -3.14 -3.98 -18.81
N ALA A 70 -2.48 -3.26 -19.72
CA ALA A 70 -1.55 -2.19 -19.37
C ALA A 70 -2.28 -1.02 -18.69
N ALA A 71 -3.43 -0.60 -19.21
CA ALA A 71 -4.26 0.44 -18.60
C ALA A 71 -4.78 0.02 -17.21
N ALA A 72 -5.21 -1.22 -17.05
CA ALA A 72 -5.62 -1.76 -15.75
C ALA A 72 -4.45 -1.81 -14.74
N LEU A 73 -3.24 -2.13 -15.21
CA LEU A 73 -2.02 -2.12 -14.39
C LEU A 73 -1.64 -0.69 -13.97
N GLU A 74 -1.75 0.27 -14.89
CA GLU A 74 -1.51 1.69 -14.61
C GLU A 74 -2.47 2.21 -13.54
N GLN A 75 -3.76 1.93 -13.69
CA GLN A 75 -4.79 2.28 -12.71
C GLN A 75 -4.49 1.66 -11.33
N SER A 76 -4.21 0.35 -11.30
CA SER A 76 -3.88 -0.35 -10.04
C SER A 76 -2.62 0.21 -9.38
N SER A 77 -1.62 0.60 -10.17
CA SER A 77 -0.39 1.20 -9.65
C SER A 77 -0.63 2.60 -9.07
N SER A 78 -1.50 3.39 -9.71
CA SER A 78 -1.94 4.69 -9.19
C SER A 78 -2.67 4.56 -7.86
N GLU A 79 -3.62 3.62 -7.76
CA GLU A 79 -4.35 3.32 -6.53
C GLU A 79 -3.42 2.83 -5.42
N LEU A 80 -2.45 1.96 -5.74
CA LEU A 80 -1.43 1.52 -4.79
C LEU A 80 -0.59 2.68 -4.27
N GLY A 81 -0.22 3.62 -5.14
CA GLY A 81 0.49 4.84 -4.76
C GLY A 81 -0.32 5.72 -3.80
N SER A 82 -1.62 5.89 -4.07
CA SER A 82 -2.53 6.62 -3.17
C SER A 82 -2.64 5.94 -1.81
N ASN A 83 -2.85 4.62 -1.78
CA ASN A 83 -2.94 3.84 -0.55
C ASN A 83 -1.64 3.89 0.27
N ALA A 84 -0.48 3.88 -0.40
CA ALA A 84 0.81 4.01 0.26
C ALA A 84 0.97 5.39 0.93
N ASN A 85 0.52 6.46 0.28
CA ASN A 85 0.53 7.81 0.86
C ASN A 85 -0.39 7.90 2.09
N ASP A 86 -1.61 7.37 1.98
CA ASP A 86 -2.56 7.32 3.10
C ASP A 86 -2.01 6.51 4.28
N ALA A 87 -1.37 5.37 3.99
CA ALA A 87 -0.73 4.55 5.02
C ALA A 87 0.43 5.29 5.70
N GLN A 88 1.23 6.03 4.93
CA GLN A 88 2.31 6.85 5.47
C GLN A 88 1.78 7.97 6.38
N GLU A 89 0.69 8.64 6.00
CA GLU A 89 0.06 9.66 6.83
C GLU A 89 -0.49 9.06 8.14
N ARG A 90 -1.21 7.93 8.05
CA ARG A 90 -1.72 7.23 9.23
C ARG A 90 -0.60 6.77 10.16
N SER A 91 0.51 6.29 9.60
CA SER A 91 1.69 5.89 10.38
C SER A 91 2.27 7.08 11.15
N GLN A 92 2.38 8.26 10.52
CA GLN A 92 2.83 9.48 11.19
C GLN A 92 1.88 9.91 12.31
N GLN A 93 0.56 9.89 12.07
CA GLN A 93 -0.44 10.19 13.09
C GLN A 93 -0.38 9.19 14.26
N GLN A 94 -0.18 7.90 13.97
CA GLN A 94 -0.02 6.87 14.99
C GLN A 94 1.25 7.07 15.82
N SER A 95 2.36 7.49 15.20
CA SER A 95 3.59 7.84 15.91
C SER A 95 3.34 8.99 16.90
N GLN A 96 2.65 10.05 16.46
CA GLN A 96 2.30 11.19 17.32
C GLN A 96 1.39 10.78 18.48
N GLN A 97 0.41 9.90 18.24
CA GLN A 97 -0.43 9.36 19.31
C GLN A 97 0.38 8.52 20.30
N MET A 98 1.35 7.73 19.83
CA MET A 98 2.24 6.98 20.70
C MET A 98 3.10 7.89 21.59
N GLU A 99 3.59 9.00 21.06
CA GLU A 99 4.32 10.02 21.84
C GLU A 99 3.43 10.61 22.95
N GLN A 100 2.17 10.91 22.65
CA GLN A 100 1.21 11.38 23.65
C GLN A 100 0.92 10.34 24.73
N VAL A 101 0.76 9.07 24.34
CA VAL A 101 0.59 7.97 25.29
C VAL A 101 1.82 7.81 26.18
N ALA A 102 3.03 7.88 25.62
CA ALA A 102 4.26 7.83 26.40
C ALA A 102 4.36 8.99 27.39
N ALA A 103 3.99 10.20 26.98
CA ALA A 103 3.92 11.37 27.87
C ALA A 103 2.90 11.16 29.00
N ALA A 104 1.71 10.64 28.70
CA ALA A 104 0.70 10.33 29.70
C ALA A 104 1.19 9.26 30.70
N ILE A 105 1.87 8.22 30.22
CA ILE A 105 2.49 7.20 31.09
C ILE A 105 3.55 7.82 31.99
N SER A 106 4.37 8.75 31.48
CA SER A 106 5.35 9.48 32.29
C SER A 106 4.67 10.29 33.40
N GLN A 107 3.59 11.01 33.08
CA GLN A 107 2.81 11.75 34.07
C GLN A 107 2.18 10.83 35.12
N VAL A 108 1.58 9.71 34.72
CA VAL A 108 1.02 8.72 35.63
C VAL A 108 2.10 8.15 36.55
N THR A 109 3.29 7.86 36.01
CA THR A 109 4.42 7.36 36.80
C THR A 109 4.87 8.37 37.85
N SER A 110 4.93 9.66 37.49
CA SER A 110 5.23 10.74 38.44
C SER A 110 4.17 10.81 39.54
N ALA A 111 2.88 10.78 39.18
CA ALA A 111 1.80 10.82 40.15
C ALA A 111 1.85 9.63 41.12
N VAL A 112 2.19 8.43 40.64
CA VAL A 112 2.38 7.24 41.50
C VAL A 112 3.55 7.44 42.47
N GLN A 113 4.66 8.04 42.03
CA GLN A 113 5.79 8.35 42.91
C GLN A 113 5.40 9.38 43.98
N ASP A 114 4.63 10.40 43.62
CA ASP A 114 4.14 11.41 44.58
C ASP A 114 3.21 10.79 45.63
N VAL A 115 2.31 9.89 45.21
CA VAL A 115 1.44 9.13 46.12
C VAL A 115 2.26 8.26 47.07
N ALA A 116 3.30 7.57 46.57
CA ALA A 116 4.17 6.75 47.39
C ALA A 116 4.94 7.59 48.43
N ARG A 117 5.48 8.76 48.03
CA ARG A 117 6.15 9.70 48.95
C ARG A 117 5.19 10.24 50.01
N ASN A 118 3.97 10.60 49.63
CA ASN A 118 2.96 11.06 50.60
C ASN A 118 2.59 9.96 51.60
N ALA A 119 2.48 8.71 51.16
CA ALA A 119 2.24 7.57 52.06
C ALA A 119 3.41 7.36 53.04
N GLU A 120 4.66 7.47 52.57
CA GLU A 120 5.84 7.37 53.42
C GLU A 120 5.93 8.52 54.44
N HIS A 121 5.60 9.74 54.01
CA HIS A 121 5.53 10.92 54.89
C HIS A 121 4.47 10.73 55.98
N ALA A 122 3.25 10.33 55.60
CA ALA A 122 2.17 10.04 56.55
C ALA A 122 2.55 8.93 57.55
N ALA A 123 3.19 7.85 57.08
CA ALA A 123 3.68 6.79 57.96
C ALA A 123 4.77 7.27 58.94
N THR A 124 5.53 8.30 58.57
CA THR A 124 6.54 8.92 59.44
C THR A 124 5.89 9.82 60.47
N GLU A 125 4.95 10.68 60.08
CA GLU A 125 4.17 11.51 61.00
C GLU A 125 3.40 10.68 62.04
N VAL A 126 2.79 9.55 61.62
CA VAL A 126 2.11 8.63 62.55
C VAL A 126 3.10 8.07 63.58
N ARG A 127 4.30 7.65 63.16
CA ARG A 127 5.34 7.15 64.08
C ARG A 127 5.80 8.23 65.06
N GLU A 128 5.94 9.47 64.60
CA GLU A 128 6.29 10.61 65.48
C GLU A 128 5.18 10.91 66.48
N ALA A 129 3.91 10.91 66.05
CA ALA A 129 2.75 11.12 66.92
C ALA A 129 2.64 10.01 67.98
N GLU A 130 2.88 8.75 67.61
CA GLU A 130 2.94 7.63 68.56
C GLU A 130 4.06 7.83 69.60
N ALA A 131 5.26 8.25 69.18
CA ALA A 131 6.37 8.52 70.08
C ALA A 131 6.05 9.67 71.07
N GLN A 132 5.45 10.76 70.58
CA GLN A 132 5.02 11.88 71.42
C GLN A 132 3.94 11.46 72.41
N ALA A 133 2.94 10.66 71.98
CA ALA A 133 1.91 10.12 72.87
C ALA A 133 2.50 9.22 73.96
N GLN A 134 3.48 8.38 73.62
CA GLN A 134 4.21 7.53 74.57
C GLN A 134 4.95 8.38 75.63
N GLN A 135 5.59 9.47 75.20
CA GLN A 135 6.30 10.39 76.09
C GLN A 135 5.36 11.22 76.97
N ALA A 136 4.23 11.68 76.43
CA ALA A 136 3.19 12.34 77.21
C ALA A 136 2.62 11.40 78.28
N ARG A 137 2.41 10.12 77.94
CA ARG A 137 1.92 9.12 78.88
C ARG A 137 2.91 8.88 80.02
N SER A 138 4.21 8.77 79.73
CA SER A 138 5.25 8.54 80.75
C SER A 138 5.46 9.74 81.67
N THR A 139 5.39 10.96 81.13
CA THR A 139 5.45 12.18 81.93
C THR A 139 4.22 12.35 82.82
N SER A 140 3.04 12.04 82.30
CA SER A 140 1.79 12.10 83.08
C SER A 140 1.74 11.07 84.21
N THR A 141 2.23 9.84 83.99
CA THR A 141 2.35 8.84 85.06
C THR A 141 3.40 9.23 86.10
N ALA A 142 4.53 9.79 85.67
CA ALA A 142 5.55 10.31 86.59
C ALA A 142 5.05 11.51 87.41
N ALA A 143 4.22 12.38 86.84
CA ALA A 143 3.59 13.49 87.55
C ALA A 143 2.58 12.99 88.61
N CYS A 144 1.76 11.99 88.25
CA CYS A 144 0.81 11.37 89.15
C CYS A 144 1.51 10.73 90.37
N SER A 145 2.56 9.94 90.15
CA SER A 145 3.30 9.29 91.26
C SER A 145 3.94 10.30 92.21
N ARG A 146 4.45 11.42 91.67
CA ARG A 146 5.06 12.51 92.44
C ARG A 146 4.02 13.26 93.28
N SER A 147 2.80 13.44 92.77
CA SER A 147 1.70 14.06 93.52
C SER A 147 1.20 13.17 94.66
N THR A 148 1.13 11.85 94.48
CA THR A 148 0.73 10.91 95.55
C THR A 148 1.78 10.77 96.65
N SER A 149 3.06 11.04 96.37
CA SER A 149 4.13 11.00 97.39
C SER A 149 4.20 12.26 98.28
N PHE A 150 3.50 13.34 97.91
CA PHE A 150 3.51 14.62 98.64
C PHE A 150 2.24 14.84 99.50
N ARG A 151 1.34 13.86 99.54
CA ARG A 151 0.18 13.78 100.43
C ARG A 151 0.45 12.77 101.53
#